data_AF-A0A098BFG0-F1
#
_entry.id   AF-A0A098BFG0-F1
#
_cell.length_a   1.000
_cell.length_b   1.000
_cell.length_c   1.000
_cell.angle_alpha   90.00
_cell.angle_beta   90.00
_cell.angle_gamma   90.00
#
_symmetry.space_group_name_H-M   'P 1'
#
loop_
_entity.id
_entity.type
_entity.pdbx_description
1 polymer ?
#
loop_
_entity_poly.entity_id
_entity_poly.type
_entity_poly.pdbx_seq_one_letter_code
_entity_poly.pdbx_strand_id
1 'polypeptide(L)'
;MATDEEVRAARDAKLDELHARLADAVEFLVSGDDWRHALEFAARFRSRSFGNTLLIFAQHLDAYEKGRVPDPEPSYVAGYKQWQSLGRQVAKGQPGYMIFAPVTGRFASSTPQDAESWRRLGRFEKPKSGEAVRSRMIAAKPAYVWDASQTTGDPIPERPVPRLLEGEAPVRLWEGLAALIEADGYRVLRVEHEDMIRGANGLTDFQARTVAVRTNMDPAAQVKTLAHELAHVRLHGPDNPDWAKHRGIGEVEAESVALMIGAAHGMDTSSYSVSYVSGWAGTVKDKEPVMGAAEVFASVAGLPLPQAAARFAAAGVPVFPCVPGGKRPRVEHGFHEATTDARQVAAWWRRWPAANIGVPTGPVSGVEVVDVDRKASGTGFGAFARAREAGLVGGWLAVVRTPSGGAHVYFPSDPDRPQASWQAAKAHIDFRGEGGYVIVPPSVVATGDLRAGYVLAGGVDQSIRAVDAKTLRDFLDPRPAPQVMWARGVTRDGDAERLAAWVALRGEGERNRGLFWAACRLAEAGVDPAVTLDALGPAAEHAGLPLREVVVTIRSAYRAAVAAPSTGGAGGQAEAPRRGPRVESQVLS
;
A
#
# COMPACT_ATOMS: atom_id res chain seq x y z
N MET A 1 -58.86 25.06 1.61
CA MET A 1 -57.48 25.15 1.11
C MET A 1 -56.61 25.06 2.35
N ALA A 2 -55.75 24.06 2.43
CA ALA A 2 -54.83 23.94 3.56
C ALA A 2 -53.91 25.15 3.57
N THR A 3 -53.64 25.72 4.74
CA THR A 3 -52.70 26.84 4.86
C THR A 3 -51.27 26.35 4.56
N ASP A 4 -50.37 27.25 4.14
CA ASP A 4 -48.96 26.89 3.87
C ASP A 4 -48.28 26.20 5.09
N GLU A 5 -48.77 26.49 6.28
CA GLU A 5 -48.33 25.90 7.55
C GLU A 5 -48.82 24.46 7.72
N GLU A 6 -50.07 24.16 7.36
CA GLU A 6 -50.64 22.80 7.35
C GLU A 6 -49.98 21.90 6.30
N VAL A 7 -49.63 22.45 5.13
CA VAL A 7 -48.91 21.74 4.07
C VAL A 7 -47.48 21.41 4.50
N ARG A 8 -46.79 22.36 5.16
CA ARG A 8 -45.43 22.14 5.69
C ARG A 8 -45.43 21.12 6.82
N ALA A 9 -46.39 21.20 7.75
CA ALA A 9 -46.53 20.24 8.84
C ALA A 9 -46.82 18.82 8.33
N ALA A 10 -47.68 18.66 7.32
CA ALA A 10 -47.97 17.35 6.72
C ALA A 10 -46.74 16.76 6.00
N ARG A 11 -45.93 17.60 5.35
CA ARG A 11 -44.68 17.18 4.70
C ARG A 11 -43.62 16.75 5.72
N ASP A 12 -43.45 17.51 6.78
CA ASP A 12 -42.44 17.22 7.81
C ASP A 12 -42.81 15.94 8.58
N ALA A 13 -44.10 15.75 8.90
CA ALA A 13 -44.61 14.49 9.46
C ALA A 13 -44.40 13.29 8.52
N LYS A 14 -44.51 13.51 7.20
CA LYS A 14 -44.23 12.46 6.21
C LYS A 14 -42.74 12.12 6.14
N LEU A 15 -41.85 13.10 6.25
CA LEU A 15 -40.40 12.89 6.30
C LEU A 15 -40.00 12.10 7.55
N ASP A 16 -40.59 12.40 8.71
CA ASP A 16 -40.32 11.66 9.95
C ASP A 16 -40.81 10.19 9.86
N GLU A 17 -41.99 9.94 9.27
CA GLU A 17 -42.49 8.59 9.00
C GLU A 17 -41.54 7.82 8.06
N LEU A 18 -41.00 8.48 7.04
CA LEU A 18 -40.06 7.88 6.08
C LEU A 18 -38.70 7.59 6.71
N HIS A 19 -38.18 8.49 7.57
CA HIS A 19 -36.97 8.25 8.35
C HIS A 19 -37.12 7.05 9.28
N ALA A 20 -38.26 6.94 9.99
CA ALA A 20 -38.53 5.78 10.86
C ALA A 20 -38.58 4.47 10.06
N ARG A 21 -39.26 4.46 8.90
CA ARG A 21 -39.30 3.28 8.01
C ARG A 21 -37.93 2.90 7.46
N LEU A 22 -37.08 3.88 7.15
CA LEU A 22 -35.71 3.63 6.69
C LEU A 22 -34.87 3.00 7.82
N ALA A 23 -34.99 3.52 9.04
CA ALA A 23 -34.30 2.97 10.21
C ALA A 23 -34.73 1.52 10.48
N ASP A 24 -36.05 1.24 10.47
CA ASP A 24 -36.60 -0.10 10.66
C ASP A 24 -36.20 -1.07 9.53
N ALA A 25 -36.16 -0.59 8.27
CA ALA A 25 -35.71 -1.39 7.13
C ALA A 25 -34.22 -1.74 7.21
N VAL A 26 -33.37 -0.79 7.65
CA VAL A 26 -31.94 -1.02 7.88
C VAL A 26 -31.73 -2.03 9.02
N GLU A 27 -32.51 -1.94 10.10
CA GLU A 27 -32.47 -2.90 11.21
C GLU A 27 -32.94 -4.31 10.77
N PHE A 28 -34.02 -4.38 10.00
CA PHE A 28 -34.52 -5.64 9.42
C PHE A 28 -33.51 -6.28 8.46
N LEU A 29 -32.78 -5.49 7.66
CA LEU A 29 -31.77 -5.97 6.72
C LEU A 29 -30.48 -6.47 7.38
N VAL A 30 -30.10 -5.91 8.53
CA VAL A 30 -29.05 -6.46 9.40
C VAL A 30 -29.47 -7.82 9.98
N SER A 31 -30.78 -7.98 10.20
CA SER A 31 -31.35 -9.19 10.80
C SER A 31 -31.71 -10.29 9.80
N GLY A 32 -31.68 -10.00 8.50
CA GLY A 32 -32.07 -10.94 7.44
C GLY A 32 -31.14 -12.16 7.37
N ASP A 33 -31.71 -13.35 7.49
CA ASP A 33 -30.96 -14.60 7.54
C ASP A 33 -30.09 -14.82 6.29
N ASP A 34 -30.56 -14.45 5.09
CA ASP A 34 -29.79 -14.60 3.84
C ASP A 34 -28.54 -13.72 3.78
N TRP A 35 -28.63 -12.48 4.25
CA TRP A 35 -27.49 -11.56 4.33
C TRP A 35 -26.50 -11.99 5.42
N ARG A 36 -27.01 -12.38 6.58
CA ARG A 36 -26.21 -12.98 7.66
C ARG A 36 -25.48 -14.22 7.14
N HIS A 37 -26.16 -15.11 6.43
CA HIS A 37 -25.56 -16.30 5.84
C HIS A 37 -24.50 -15.97 4.77
N ALA A 38 -24.71 -14.95 3.93
CA ALA A 38 -23.73 -14.51 2.94
C ALA A 38 -22.47 -13.91 3.58
N LEU A 39 -22.63 -13.10 4.63
CA LEU A 39 -21.51 -12.53 5.39
C LEU A 39 -20.78 -13.59 6.21
N GLU A 40 -21.50 -14.48 6.89
CA GLU A 40 -20.92 -15.63 7.59
C GLU A 40 -20.16 -16.55 6.63
N PHE A 41 -20.71 -16.79 5.43
CA PHE A 41 -20.05 -17.57 4.40
C PHE A 41 -18.76 -16.89 3.94
N ALA A 42 -18.79 -15.59 3.62
CA ALA A 42 -17.60 -14.83 3.24
C ALA A 42 -16.53 -14.80 4.34
N ALA A 43 -16.93 -14.66 5.61
CA ALA A 43 -16.03 -14.65 6.77
C ALA A 43 -15.30 -15.98 6.99
N ARG A 44 -15.81 -17.11 6.46
CA ARG A 44 -15.15 -18.42 6.51
C ARG A 44 -13.92 -18.49 5.58
N PHE A 45 -13.69 -17.50 4.72
CA PHE A 45 -12.52 -17.43 3.84
C PHE A 45 -11.46 -16.49 4.40
N ARG A 46 -10.22 -16.99 4.49
CA ARG A 46 -9.07 -16.20 4.96
C ARG A 46 -8.46 -15.37 3.85
N SER A 47 -7.98 -14.18 4.20
CA SER A 47 -7.03 -13.45 3.37
C SER A 47 -5.73 -14.25 3.21
N ARG A 48 -5.11 -14.15 2.04
CA ARG A 48 -3.91 -14.93 1.68
C ARG A 48 -2.69 -14.02 1.57
N SER A 49 -1.51 -14.59 1.75
CA SER A 49 -0.27 -13.86 1.47
C SER A 49 -0.23 -13.46 0.00
N PHE A 50 0.33 -12.28 -0.29
CA PHE A 50 0.40 -11.75 -1.65
C PHE A 50 0.98 -12.74 -2.67
N GLY A 51 2.03 -13.48 -2.29
CA GLY A 51 2.60 -14.54 -3.12
C GLY A 51 1.61 -15.66 -3.43
N ASN A 52 0.80 -16.08 -2.46
CA ASN A 52 -0.26 -17.06 -2.69
C ASN A 52 -1.41 -16.47 -3.52
N THR A 53 -1.74 -15.19 -3.36
CA THR A 53 -2.74 -14.49 -4.18
C THR A 53 -2.32 -14.44 -5.65
N LEU A 54 -1.07 -14.07 -5.94
CA LEU A 54 -0.55 -14.08 -7.31
C LEU A 54 -0.46 -15.49 -7.90
N LEU A 55 -0.04 -16.47 -7.11
CA LEU A 55 -0.01 -17.88 -7.54
C LEU A 55 -1.42 -18.35 -7.93
N ILE A 56 -2.42 -18.05 -7.10
CA ILE A 56 -3.81 -18.37 -7.39
C ILE A 56 -4.27 -17.67 -8.67
N PHE A 57 -4.03 -16.36 -8.78
CA PHE A 57 -4.47 -15.57 -9.94
C PHE A 57 -3.85 -16.07 -11.25
N ALA A 58 -2.54 -16.34 -11.26
CA ALA A 58 -1.85 -16.86 -12.45
C ALA A 58 -2.38 -18.24 -12.89
N GLN A 59 -2.62 -19.13 -11.93
CA GLN A 59 -3.17 -20.46 -12.21
C GLN A 59 -4.66 -20.40 -12.58
N HIS A 60 -5.40 -19.42 -12.07
CA HIS A 60 -6.81 -19.20 -12.40
C HIS A 60 -6.96 -18.63 -13.82
N LEU A 61 -6.13 -17.64 -14.19
CA LEU A 61 -6.12 -17.10 -15.55
C LEU A 61 -5.74 -18.18 -16.58
N ASP A 62 -4.73 -19.01 -16.30
CA ASP A 62 -4.40 -20.17 -17.15
C ASP A 62 -5.56 -21.17 -17.25
N ALA A 63 -6.32 -21.36 -16.17
CA ALA A 63 -7.51 -22.20 -16.18
C ALA A 63 -8.65 -21.57 -17.01
N TYR A 64 -8.82 -20.25 -16.95
CA TYR A 64 -9.81 -19.50 -17.73
C TYR A 64 -9.50 -19.54 -19.23
N GLU A 65 -8.25 -19.28 -19.62
CA GLU A 65 -7.79 -19.37 -21.01
C GLU A 65 -7.99 -20.77 -21.60
N LYS A 66 -7.95 -21.80 -20.75
CA LYS A 66 -8.20 -23.20 -21.13
C LYS A 66 -9.68 -23.62 -21.00
N GLY A 67 -10.58 -22.68 -20.68
CA GLY A 67 -12.02 -22.92 -20.54
C GLY A 67 -12.40 -23.84 -19.36
N ARG A 68 -11.53 -23.97 -18.35
CA ARG A 68 -11.76 -24.84 -17.18
C ARG A 68 -12.51 -24.16 -16.04
N VAL A 69 -12.53 -22.84 -16.04
CA VAL A 69 -13.30 -21.96 -15.15
C VAL A 69 -14.01 -20.90 -16.00
N PRO A 70 -15.19 -20.41 -15.57
CA PRO A 70 -16.03 -19.54 -16.39
C PRO A 70 -15.58 -18.07 -16.39
N ASP A 71 -14.88 -17.63 -15.34
CA ASP A 71 -14.53 -16.22 -15.12
C ASP A 71 -13.01 -16.00 -15.14
N PRO A 72 -12.53 -14.81 -15.55
CA PRO A 72 -11.10 -14.50 -15.58
C PRO A 72 -10.51 -14.18 -14.21
N GLU A 73 -11.35 -13.94 -13.20
CA GLU A 73 -10.95 -13.56 -11.85
C GLU A 73 -11.41 -14.60 -10.81
N PRO A 74 -10.53 -15.02 -9.88
CA PRO A 74 -10.90 -15.95 -8.83
C PRO A 74 -11.85 -15.29 -7.83
N SER A 75 -12.82 -16.06 -7.36
CA SER A 75 -13.83 -15.63 -6.40
C SER A 75 -13.45 -16.12 -4.98
N TYR A 76 -14.19 -17.08 -4.43
CA TYR A 76 -13.88 -17.72 -3.17
C TYR A 76 -12.91 -18.88 -3.39
N VAL A 77 -11.76 -18.85 -2.72
CA VAL A 77 -10.73 -19.88 -2.88
C VAL A 77 -10.46 -20.56 -1.54
N ALA A 78 -10.60 -21.88 -1.47
CA ALA A 78 -10.41 -22.68 -0.25
C ALA A 78 -9.71 -24.02 -0.50
N GLY A 79 -9.19 -24.63 0.56
CA GLY A 79 -8.60 -25.97 0.49
C GLY A 79 -9.66 -27.08 0.39
N TYR A 80 -9.30 -28.25 -0.11
CA TYR A 80 -10.23 -29.37 -0.33
C TYR A 80 -11.12 -29.69 0.88
N LYS A 81 -10.52 -29.88 2.08
CA LYS A 81 -11.27 -30.17 3.31
C LYS A 81 -12.18 -29.03 3.76
N GLN A 82 -11.79 -27.79 3.48
CA GLN A 82 -12.60 -26.61 3.79
C GLN A 82 -13.83 -26.57 2.89
N TRP A 83 -13.69 -26.88 1.59
CA TRP A 83 -14.84 -27.05 0.72
C TRP A 83 -15.78 -28.14 1.21
N GLN A 84 -15.26 -29.29 1.63
CA GLN A 84 -16.08 -30.36 2.20
C GLN A 84 -16.85 -29.92 3.46
N SER A 85 -16.22 -29.12 4.33
CA SER A 85 -16.91 -28.56 5.50
C SER A 85 -17.98 -27.51 5.16
N LEU A 86 -17.93 -26.96 3.94
CA LEU A 86 -18.91 -26.03 3.39
C LEU A 86 -19.96 -26.76 2.53
N GLY A 87 -20.06 -28.09 2.62
CA GLY A 87 -21.02 -28.88 1.82
C GLY A 87 -20.70 -28.94 0.32
N ARG A 88 -19.49 -28.56 -0.08
CA ARG A 88 -19.04 -28.54 -1.48
C ARG A 88 -17.90 -29.51 -1.72
N GLN A 89 -17.87 -30.08 -2.91
CA GLN A 89 -16.91 -31.08 -3.33
C GLN A 89 -16.17 -30.59 -4.57
N VAL A 90 -14.84 -30.66 -4.57
CA VAL A 90 -14.05 -30.34 -5.77
C VAL A 90 -14.45 -31.30 -6.89
N ALA A 91 -14.78 -30.74 -8.06
CA ALA A 91 -15.23 -31.50 -9.20
C ALA A 91 -14.12 -32.42 -9.73
N LYS A 92 -14.51 -33.61 -10.22
CA LYS A 92 -13.55 -34.61 -10.69
C LYS A 92 -12.70 -34.05 -11.84
N GLY A 93 -11.38 -34.14 -11.69
CA GLY A 93 -10.43 -33.68 -12.71
C GLY A 93 -10.04 -32.20 -12.63
N GLN A 94 -10.63 -31.42 -11.71
CA GLN A 94 -10.23 -30.02 -11.51
C GLN A 94 -8.87 -29.91 -10.80
N PRO A 95 -7.84 -29.33 -11.45
CA PRO A 95 -6.53 -29.17 -10.84
C PRO A 95 -6.60 -28.10 -9.74
N GLY A 96 -5.92 -28.34 -8.62
CA GLY A 96 -5.79 -27.36 -7.55
C GLY A 96 -4.73 -26.31 -7.87
N TYR A 97 -4.96 -25.08 -7.43
CA TYR A 97 -3.96 -24.03 -7.44
C TYR A 97 -2.95 -24.28 -6.32
N MET A 98 -1.69 -24.46 -6.70
CA MET A 98 -0.59 -24.61 -5.78
C MET A 98 -0.36 -23.29 -5.02
N ILE A 99 -0.25 -23.40 -3.70
CA ILE A 99 0.12 -22.35 -2.78
C ILE A 99 1.23 -22.84 -1.84
N PHE A 100 1.94 -21.91 -1.22
CA PHE A 100 2.86 -22.21 -0.14
C PHE A 100 2.15 -22.06 1.21
N ALA A 101 1.91 -23.18 1.89
CA ALA A 101 1.33 -23.20 3.23
C ALA A 101 2.43 -23.16 4.31
N PRO A 102 2.27 -22.35 5.37
CA PRO A 102 3.24 -22.28 6.44
C PRO A 102 3.26 -23.57 7.27
N VAL A 103 4.45 -24.07 7.55
CA VAL A 103 4.72 -25.13 8.54
C VAL A 103 5.19 -24.44 9.80
N THR A 104 4.36 -24.45 10.84
CA THR A 104 4.69 -23.86 12.13
C THR A 104 5.25 -24.90 13.09
N GLY A 105 6.12 -24.47 14.00
CA GLY A 105 6.47 -25.25 15.17
C GLY A 105 6.39 -24.43 16.45
N ARG A 106 6.27 -25.15 17.56
CA ARG A 106 6.09 -24.60 18.89
C ARG A 106 7.44 -24.41 19.56
N PHE A 107 7.61 -23.29 20.24
CA PHE A 107 8.81 -22.94 20.98
C PHE A 107 8.42 -22.51 22.38
N ALA A 108 9.27 -22.79 23.36
CA ALA A 108 9.08 -22.41 24.75
C ALA A 108 10.31 -21.68 25.28
N SER A 109 10.12 -20.78 26.25
CA SER A 109 11.21 -20.11 26.96
C SER A 109 10.79 -19.70 28.38
N SER A 110 11.67 -19.89 29.35
CA SER A 110 11.53 -19.36 30.72
C SER A 110 11.89 -17.87 30.83
N THR A 111 12.55 -17.30 29.82
CA THR A 111 13.01 -15.91 29.75
C THR A 111 12.67 -15.27 28.40
N PRO A 112 11.38 -15.02 28.13
CA PRO A 112 10.87 -14.68 26.78
C PRO A 112 11.50 -13.44 26.13
N GLN A 113 12.06 -12.55 26.95
CA GLN A 113 12.73 -11.31 26.55
C GLN A 113 14.09 -11.57 25.88
N ASP A 114 14.72 -12.71 26.15
CA ASP A 114 15.94 -13.14 25.48
C ASP A 114 15.59 -13.92 24.20
N ALA A 115 16.04 -13.43 23.04
CA ALA A 115 15.73 -14.02 21.75
C ALA A 115 16.32 -15.43 21.56
N GLU A 116 17.45 -15.73 22.20
CA GLU A 116 18.16 -17.02 22.08
C GLU A 116 17.64 -18.07 23.07
N SER A 117 16.85 -17.65 24.07
CA SER A 117 16.28 -18.54 25.09
C SER A 117 15.19 -19.50 24.57
N TRP A 118 14.74 -19.31 23.33
CA TRP A 118 13.59 -20.02 22.76
C TRP A 118 13.98 -21.39 22.20
N ARG A 119 13.65 -22.45 22.94
CA ARG A 119 13.86 -23.83 22.51
C ARG A 119 12.66 -24.38 21.76
N ARG A 120 12.88 -25.15 20.69
CA ARG A 120 11.80 -25.83 19.96
C ARG A 120 11.26 -26.98 20.79
N LEU A 121 9.93 -27.03 20.96
CA LEU A 121 9.26 -28.18 21.56
C LEU A 121 9.17 -29.31 20.54
N GLY A 122 9.56 -30.51 20.97
CA GLY A 122 9.34 -31.75 20.25
C GLY A 122 7.85 -32.04 20.04
N ARG A 123 7.55 -33.00 19.16
CA ARG A 123 6.17 -33.42 18.90
C ARG A 123 5.59 -34.01 20.19
N PHE A 124 4.53 -33.38 20.72
CA PHE A 124 3.86 -33.68 22.01
C PHE A 124 4.62 -33.29 23.28
N GLU A 125 5.76 -32.61 23.17
CA GLU A 125 6.45 -32.08 24.33
C GLU A 125 5.62 -30.94 24.95
N LYS A 126 5.47 -30.99 26.28
CA LYS A 126 4.79 -29.94 27.05
C LYS A 126 5.82 -28.89 27.50
N PRO A 127 5.44 -27.60 27.52
CA PRO A 127 6.27 -26.57 28.15
C PRO A 127 6.46 -26.88 29.64
N LYS A 128 7.62 -26.50 30.18
CA LYS A 128 7.90 -26.57 31.61
C LYS A 128 7.10 -25.49 32.35
N SER A 129 6.91 -25.67 33.65
CA SER A 129 6.24 -24.69 34.50
C SER A 129 6.95 -23.33 34.41
N GLY A 130 6.19 -22.26 34.13
CA GLY A 130 6.72 -20.91 33.97
C GLY A 130 7.29 -20.58 32.58
N GLU A 131 7.31 -21.50 31.61
CA GLU A 131 7.74 -21.19 30.25
C GLU A 131 6.61 -20.53 29.43
N ALA A 132 6.92 -19.42 28.75
CA ALA A 132 6.05 -18.86 27.72
C ALA A 132 6.15 -19.68 26.43
N VAL A 133 5.05 -19.81 25.69
CA VAL A 133 4.99 -20.58 24.44
C VAL A 133 4.65 -19.67 23.27
N ARG A 134 5.36 -19.83 22.15
CA ARG A 134 5.02 -19.19 20.88
C ARG A 134 5.08 -20.17 19.71
N SER A 135 4.31 -19.90 18.67
CA SER A 135 4.39 -20.63 17.40
C SER A 135 5.12 -19.77 16.38
N ARG A 136 6.10 -20.35 15.67
CA ARG A 136 6.84 -19.67 14.59
C ARG A 136 6.83 -20.54 13.34
N MET A 137 6.79 -19.93 12.16
CA MET A 137 7.00 -20.65 10.90
C MET A 137 8.44 -21.20 10.85
N ILE A 138 8.57 -22.45 10.45
CA ILE A 138 9.85 -23.17 10.32
C ILE A 138 10.13 -23.52 8.87
N ALA A 139 9.08 -23.76 8.07
CA ALA A 139 9.21 -24.03 6.65
C ALA A 139 7.93 -23.62 5.90
N ALA A 140 8.00 -23.55 4.57
CA ALA A 140 6.83 -23.53 3.70
C ALA A 140 6.73 -24.87 2.98
N LYS A 141 5.52 -25.41 2.84
CA LYS A 141 5.28 -26.60 2.02
C LYS A 141 4.26 -26.32 0.93
N PRO A 142 4.37 -26.95 -0.25
CA PRO A 142 3.31 -26.91 -1.25
C PRO A 142 2.00 -27.44 -0.66
N ALA A 143 0.91 -26.74 -0.94
CA ALA A 143 -0.46 -27.13 -0.67
C ALA A 143 -1.34 -26.67 -1.83
N TYR A 144 -2.57 -27.20 -1.91
CA TYR A 144 -3.46 -26.93 -3.04
C TYR A 144 -4.79 -26.37 -2.55
N VAL A 145 -5.33 -25.42 -3.32
CA VAL A 145 -6.63 -24.78 -3.11
C VAL A 145 -7.39 -24.71 -4.42
N TRP A 146 -8.71 -24.56 -4.33
CA TRP A 146 -9.60 -24.53 -5.49
C TRP A 146 -10.51 -23.33 -5.38
N ASP A 147 -10.81 -22.71 -6.53
CA ASP A 147 -11.86 -21.70 -6.65
C ASP A 147 -13.25 -22.34 -6.52
N ALA A 148 -14.23 -21.53 -6.09
CA ALA A 148 -15.63 -21.91 -6.02
C ALA A 148 -16.16 -22.54 -7.31
N SER A 149 -15.79 -21.98 -8.47
CA SER A 149 -16.19 -22.48 -9.79
C SER A 149 -15.70 -23.89 -10.10
N GLN A 150 -14.68 -24.37 -9.39
CA GLN A 150 -14.13 -25.72 -9.54
C GLN A 150 -14.79 -26.75 -8.61
N THR A 151 -15.88 -26.37 -7.92
CA THR A 151 -16.56 -27.21 -6.93
C THR A 151 -18.05 -27.37 -7.26
N THR A 152 -18.63 -28.48 -6.82
CA THR A 152 -20.06 -28.81 -6.91
C THR A 152 -20.61 -29.13 -5.53
N GLY A 153 -21.85 -28.77 -5.23
CA GLY A 153 -22.48 -29.04 -3.92
C GLY A 153 -23.35 -27.88 -3.50
N ASP A 154 -23.50 -27.69 -2.18
CA ASP A 154 -24.38 -26.67 -1.58
C ASP A 154 -24.17 -25.30 -2.21
N PRO A 155 -25.24 -24.57 -2.58
CA PRO A 155 -25.14 -23.29 -3.27
C PRO A 155 -24.34 -22.30 -2.43
N ILE A 156 -23.51 -21.50 -3.12
CA ILE A 156 -22.80 -20.39 -2.47
C ILE A 156 -23.84 -19.29 -2.23
N PRO A 157 -24.02 -18.80 -0.99
CA PRO A 157 -24.95 -17.71 -0.73
C PRO A 157 -24.61 -16.49 -1.60
N GLU A 158 -25.55 -16.10 -2.44
CA GLU A 158 -25.41 -14.93 -3.29
C GLU A 158 -25.63 -13.67 -2.46
N ARG A 159 -24.84 -12.63 -2.73
CA ARG A 159 -25.16 -11.31 -2.21
C ARG A 159 -26.37 -10.81 -3.00
N PRO A 160 -27.44 -10.31 -2.35
CA PRO A 160 -28.58 -9.74 -3.05
C PRO A 160 -28.11 -8.63 -4.00
N VAL A 161 -28.41 -8.80 -5.29
CA VAL A 161 -28.14 -7.82 -6.34
C VAL A 161 -29.23 -6.74 -6.28
N PRO A 162 -28.90 -5.44 -6.25
CA PRO A 162 -29.90 -4.39 -6.30
C PRO A 162 -30.74 -4.50 -7.57
N ARG A 163 -32.07 -4.64 -7.45
CA ARG A 163 -33.02 -4.71 -8.59
C ARG A 163 -33.56 -3.33 -8.91
N LEU A 164 -33.61 -2.93 -10.18
CA LEU A 164 -34.15 -1.62 -10.60
C LEU A 164 -35.62 -1.43 -10.17
N LEU A 165 -36.01 -0.17 -9.94
CA LEU A 165 -37.40 0.21 -9.71
C LEU A 165 -38.19 0.08 -11.02
N GLU A 166 -39.27 -0.69 -10.97
CA GLU A 166 -40.18 -0.89 -12.10
C GLU A 166 -41.40 0.04 -11.99
N GLY A 167 -42.00 0.40 -13.12
CA GLY A 167 -43.24 1.16 -13.19
C GLY A 167 -43.10 2.65 -13.52
N GLU A 168 -44.24 3.36 -13.41
CA GLU A 168 -44.38 4.76 -13.80
C GLU A 168 -43.76 5.74 -12.80
N ALA A 169 -43.34 6.90 -13.30
CA ALA A 169 -42.86 8.00 -12.48
C ALA A 169 -44.03 8.92 -12.09
N PRO A 170 -44.02 9.49 -10.86
CA PRO A 170 -44.96 10.54 -10.49
C PRO A 170 -44.89 11.74 -11.45
N VAL A 171 -46.06 12.24 -11.85
CA VAL A 171 -46.19 13.33 -12.84
C VAL A 171 -45.36 14.54 -12.42
N ARG A 172 -44.56 15.07 -13.34
CA ARG A 172 -43.69 16.25 -13.14
C ARG A 172 -42.51 16.07 -12.18
N LEU A 173 -42.30 14.89 -11.58
CA LEU A 173 -41.19 14.68 -10.65
C LEU A 173 -39.84 14.70 -11.35
N TRP A 174 -39.74 14.11 -12.54
CA TRP A 174 -38.54 14.20 -13.37
C TRP A 174 -38.19 15.66 -13.68
N GLU A 175 -39.17 16.41 -14.20
CA GLU A 175 -38.99 17.82 -14.57
C GLU A 175 -38.63 18.69 -13.37
N GLY A 176 -39.24 18.43 -12.21
CA GLY A 176 -38.92 19.11 -10.96
C GLY A 176 -37.48 18.85 -10.51
N LEU A 177 -37.04 17.60 -10.49
CA LEU A 177 -35.66 17.23 -10.13
C LEU A 177 -34.65 17.78 -11.13
N ALA A 178 -34.95 17.70 -12.43
CA ALA A 178 -34.10 18.25 -13.48
C ALA A 178 -33.96 19.77 -13.34
N ALA A 179 -35.04 20.49 -13.05
CA ALA A 179 -35.01 21.93 -12.81
C ALA A 179 -34.16 22.30 -11.58
N LEU A 180 -34.16 21.47 -10.53
CA LEU A 180 -33.30 21.66 -9.36
C LEU A 180 -31.82 21.48 -9.72
N ILE A 181 -31.48 20.44 -10.47
CA ILE A 181 -30.12 20.19 -10.99
C ILE A 181 -29.66 21.36 -11.87
N GLU A 182 -30.54 21.86 -12.75
CA GLU A 182 -30.27 23.00 -13.63
C GLU A 182 -30.11 24.31 -12.87
N ALA A 183 -30.92 24.54 -11.84
CA ALA A 183 -30.77 25.70 -10.95
C ALA A 183 -29.43 25.66 -10.18
N ASP A 184 -28.95 24.46 -9.84
CA ASP A 184 -27.62 24.24 -9.26
C ASP A 184 -26.49 24.32 -10.32
N GLY A 185 -26.84 24.69 -11.56
CA GLY A 185 -25.93 25.00 -12.65
C GLY A 185 -25.42 23.78 -13.41
N TYR A 186 -26.15 22.66 -13.38
CA TYR A 186 -25.81 21.44 -14.10
C TYR A 186 -26.78 21.20 -15.25
N ARG A 187 -26.28 20.74 -16.40
CA ARG A 187 -27.15 20.32 -17.51
C ARG A 187 -27.54 18.86 -17.34
N VAL A 188 -28.84 18.57 -17.38
CA VAL A 188 -29.33 17.19 -17.38
C VAL A 188 -29.27 16.61 -18.79
N LEU A 189 -28.70 15.42 -18.92
CA LEU A 189 -28.56 14.67 -20.16
C LEU A 189 -29.31 13.35 -20.05
N ARG A 190 -29.99 12.97 -21.12
CA ARG A 190 -30.58 11.64 -21.28
C ARG A 190 -29.70 10.86 -22.25
N VAL A 191 -29.18 9.71 -21.82
CA VAL A 191 -28.34 8.84 -22.65
C VAL A 191 -29.08 7.54 -22.94
N GLU A 192 -28.81 6.89 -24.08
CA GLU A 192 -29.66 5.78 -24.52
C GLU A 192 -29.48 4.51 -23.65
N HIS A 193 -28.23 4.19 -23.30
CA HIS A 193 -27.87 2.98 -22.55
C HIS A 193 -26.63 3.18 -21.67
N GLU A 194 -26.41 2.25 -20.74
CA GLU A 194 -25.41 2.30 -19.67
C GLU A 194 -23.96 2.40 -20.18
N ASP A 195 -23.61 1.82 -21.33
CA ASP A 195 -22.24 1.88 -21.86
C ASP A 195 -21.78 3.32 -22.14
N MET A 196 -22.71 4.22 -22.45
CA MET A 196 -22.42 5.65 -22.64
C MET A 196 -21.99 6.33 -21.33
N ILE A 197 -22.31 5.73 -20.19
CA ILE A 197 -21.98 6.17 -18.84
C ILE A 197 -21.29 5.07 -18.04
N ARG A 198 -20.47 4.26 -18.73
CA ARG A 198 -19.56 3.27 -18.14
C ARG A 198 -20.27 2.17 -17.33
N GLY A 199 -21.44 1.74 -17.76
CA GLY A 199 -22.23 0.70 -17.10
C GLY A 199 -23.10 1.23 -15.94
N ALA A 200 -23.10 2.54 -15.67
CA ALA A 200 -23.90 3.12 -14.60
C ALA A 200 -25.36 3.37 -15.02
N ASN A 201 -26.25 3.55 -14.04
CA ASN A 201 -27.62 4.01 -14.29
C ASN A 201 -27.69 5.54 -14.46
N GLY A 202 -26.85 6.26 -13.71
CA GLY A 202 -26.68 7.71 -13.76
C GLY A 202 -25.23 8.10 -13.50
N LEU A 203 -24.85 9.30 -13.90
CA LEU A 203 -23.50 9.84 -13.72
C LEU A 203 -23.54 11.37 -13.57
N THR A 204 -23.18 11.85 -12.39
CA THR A 204 -22.84 13.26 -12.16
C THR A 204 -21.39 13.53 -12.54
N ASP A 205 -21.18 14.30 -13.60
CA ASP A 205 -19.90 14.87 -13.95
C ASP A 205 -19.83 16.31 -13.44
N PHE A 206 -19.26 16.45 -12.24
CA PHE A 206 -19.02 17.73 -11.58
C PHE A 206 -18.18 18.71 -12.39
N GLN A 207 -17.30 18.20 -13.26
CA GLN A 207 -16.41 19.03 -14.06
C GLN A 207 -17.11 19.53 -15.33
N ALA A 208 -17.79 18.63 -16.04
CA ALA A 208 -18.60 19.01 -17.19
C ALA A 208 -19.89 19.75 -16.81
N ARG A 209 -20.20 19.79 -15.50
CA ARG A 209 -21.48 20.23 -14.93
C ARG A 209 -22.64 19.57 -15.66
N THR A 210 -22.57 18.25 -15.78
CA THR A 210 -23.64 17.45 -16.40
C THR A 210 -24.09 16.33 -15.49
N VAL A 211 -25.38 16.06 -15.48
CA VAL A 211 -25.95 14.86 -14.87
C VAL A 211 -26.55 14.02 -15.99
N ALA A 212 -26.00 12.84 -16.24
CA ALA A 212 -26.51 11.93 -17.26
C ALA A 212 -27.31 10.79 -16.61
N VAL A 213 -28.44 10.41 -17.20
CA VAL A 213 -29.23 9.23 -16.78
C VAL A 213 -29.61 8.42 -18.01
N ARG A 214 -29.47 7.09 -17.95
CA ARG A 214 -29.82 6.22 -19.07
C ARG A 214 -31.33 6.06 -19.25
N THR A 215 -31.80 5.98 -20.49
CA THR A 215 -33.24 5.93 -20.82
C THR A 215 -33.80 4.53 -20.98
N ASN A 216 -32.94 3.51 -21.12
CA ASN A 216 -33.34 2.10 -21.19
C ASN A 216 -33.66 1.49 -19.80
N MET A 217 -34.40 2.24 -18.98
CA MET A 217 -34.94 1.85 -17.68
C MET A 217 -36.39 2.30 -17.57
N ASP A 218 -37.16 1.70 -16.68
CA ASP A 218 -38.52 2.18 -16.39
C ASP A 218 -38.50 3.63 -15.85
N PRO A 219 -39.57 4.42 -16.08
CA PRO A 219 -39.64 5.81 -15.61
C PRO A 219 -39.35 5.97 -14.11
N ALA A 220 -39.82 5.05 -13.27
CA ALA A 220 -39.54 5.03 -11.84
C ALA A 220 -38.02 4.92 -11.53
N ALA A 221 -37.31 3.98 -12.15
CA ALA A 221 -35.86 3.85 -12.01
C ALA A 221 -35.11 5.10 -12.49
N GLN A 222 -35.52 5.68 -13.62
CA GLN A 222 -34.92 6.91 -14.14
C GLN A 222 -35.05 8.07 -13.15
N VAL A 223 -36.23 8.26 -12.55
CA VAL A 223 -36.47 9.32 -11.56
C VAL A 223 -35.69 9.09 -10.27
N LYS A 224 -35.64 7.86 -9.75
CA LYS A 224 -34.80 7.54 -8.59
C LYS A 224 -33.34 7.85 -8.89
N THR A 225 -32.85 7.42 -10.05
CA THR A 225 -31.47 7.70 -10.46
C THR A 225 -31.23 9.20 -10.55
N LEU A 226 -32.14 9.98 -11.13
CA LEU A 226 -32.00 11.44 -11.18
C LEU A 226 -31.99 12.08 -9.77
N ALA A 227 -32.80 11.56 -8.83
CA ALA A 227 -32.79 11.99 -7.44
C ALA A 227 -31.46 11.65 -6.73
N HIS A 228 -30.87 10.49 -7.03
CA HIS A 228 -29.54 10.06 -6.55
C HIS A 228 -28.45 11.01 -7.03
N GLU A 229 -28.47 11.33 -8.32
CA GLU A 229 -27.51 12.27 -8.91
C GLU A 229 -27.72 13.70 -8.39
N LEU A 230 -28.97 14.13 -8.14
CA LEU A 230 -29.25 15.41 -7.49
C LEU A 230 -28.68 15.47 -6.07
N ALA A 231 -28.79 14.37 -5.30
CA ALA A 231 -28.19 14.28 -3.98
C ALA A 231 -26.66 14.41 -4.08
N HIS A 232 -26.03 13.77 -5.07
CA HIS A 232 -24.62 13.99 -5.38
C HIS A 232 -24.31 15.46 -5.69
N VAL A 233 -25.11 16.12 -6.53
CA VAL A 233 -24.93 17.55 -6.86
C VAL A 233 -24.98 18.44 -5.61
N ARG A 234 -25.95 18.21 -4.72
CA ARG A 234 -26.23 19.11 -3.57
C ARG A 234 -25.42 18.81 -2.34
N LEU A 235 -25.20 17.53 -2.06
CA LEU A 235 -24.56 17.07 -0.84
C LEU A 235 -23.10 16.74 -1.09
N HIS A 236 -22.72 16.37 -2.31
CA HIS A 236 -21.43 15.72 -2.59
C HIS A 236 -20.66 16.43 -3.72
N GLY A 237 -21.03 17.68 -3.98
CA GLY A 237 -20.35 18.56 -4.93
C GLY A 237 -18.88 18.81 -4.57
N PRO A 238 -18.06 19.24 -5.54
CA PRO A 238 -16.65 19.56 -5.34
C PRO A 238 -16.41 20.67 -4.31
N ASP A 239 -17.45 21.46 -4.01
CA ASP A 239 -17.44 22.53 -3.01
C ASP A 239 -17.74 22.02 -1.57
N ASN A 240 -18.14 20.75 -1.40
CA ASN A 240 -18.28 20.14 -0.08
C ASN A 240 -16.94 19.49 0.37
N PRO A 241 -16.28 20.02 1.41
CA PRO A 241 -14.97 19.55 1.87
C PRO A 241 -14.96 18.13 2.47
N ASP A 242 -16.12 17.54 2.76
CA ASP A 242 -16.24 16.20 3.35
C ASP A 242 -16.49 15.07 2.33
N TRP A 243 -16.89 15.41 1.09
CA TRP A 243 -17.16 14.46 0.00
C TRP A 243 -16.02 13.47 -0.27
N ALA A 244 -14.78 13.96 -0.25
CA ALA A 244 -13.62 13.19 -0.67
C ALA A 244 -13.22 12.08 0.32
N LYS A 245 -13.71 12.17 1.56
CA LYS A 245 -13.24 11.34 2.69
C LYS A 245 -14.18 10.17 2.98
N HIS A 246 -15.35 10.16 2.35
CA HIS A 246 -16.39 9.19 2.63
C HIS A 246 -17.22 8.82 1.39
N ARG A 247 -16.59 8.47 0.25
CA ARG A 247 -17.34 8.07 -0.96
C ARG A 247 -18.38 6.96 -0.68
N GLY A 248 -18.06 6.02 0.20
CA GLY A 248 -19.03 5.02 0.64
C GLY A 248 -20.22 5.60 1.42
N ILE A 249 -20.01 6.66 2.22
CA ILE A 249 -21.09 7.37 2.92
C ILE A 249 -21.88 8.25 1.94
N GLY A 250 -21.22 8.95 1.02
CA GLY A 250 -21.89 9.76 0.01
C GLY A 250 -22.79 8.94 -0.93
N GLU A 251 -22.37 7.74 -1.35
CA GLU A 251 -23.28 6.86 -2.10
C GLU A 251 -24.46 6.38 -1.24
N VAL A 252 -24.26 6.16 0.06
CA VAL A 252 -25.33 5.78 1.00
C VAL A 252 -26.29 6.94 1.26
N GLU A 253 -25.78 8.15 1.44
CA GLU A 253 -26.56 9.38 1.61
C GLU A 253 -27.35 9.69 0.34
N ALA A 254 -26.70 9.63 -0.83
CA ALA A 254 -27.35 9.82 -2.11
C ALA A 254 -28.45 8.77 -2.37
N GLU A 255 -28.18 7.49 -2.08
CA GLU A 255 -29.15 6.41 -2.20
C GLU A 255 -30.34 6.61 -1.25
N SER A 256 -30.06 6.99 0.01
CA SER A 256 -31.08 7.23 1.03
C SER A 256 -31.98 8.40 0.65
N VAL A 257 -31.41 9.50 0.17
CA VAL A 257 -32.14 10.68 -0.33
C VAL A 257 -33.01 10.31 -1.53
N ALA A 258 -32.48 9.54 -2.47
CA ALA A 258 -33.23 9.10 -3.64
C ALA A 258 -34.45 8.24 -3.27
N LEU A 259 -34.29 7.31 -2.32
CA LEU A 259 -35.39 6.47 -1.82
C LEU A 259 -36.40 7.28 -1.02
N MET A 260 -35.97 8.22 -0.17
CA MET A 260 -36.86 9.12 0.56
C MET A 260 -37.69 10.00 -0.36
N ILE A 261 -37.08 10.56 -1.42
CA ILE A 261 -37.80 11.34 -2.43
C ILE A 261 -38.82 10.45 -3.14
N GLY A 262 -38.42 9.25 -3.60
CA GLY A 262 -39.33 8.31 -4.24
C GLY A 262 -40.54 7.97 -3.37
N ALA A 263 -40.30 7.59 -2.12
CA ALA A 263 -41.35 7.23 -1.16
C ALA A 263 -42.25 8.43 -0.77
N ALA A 264 -41.69 9.64 -0.64
CA ALA A 264 -42.47 10.85 -0.39
C ALA A 264 -43.44 11.18 -1.53
N HIS A 265 -43.10 10.78 -2.75
CA HIS A 265 -43.93 10.95 -3.95
C HIS A 265 -44.74 9.69 -4.31
N GLY A 266 -44.83 8.71 -3.40
CA GLY A 266 -45.70 7.54 -3.55
C GLY A 266 -45.14 6.44 -4.48
N MET A 267 -43.85 6.46 -4.80
CA MET A 267 -43.19 5.36 -5.50
C MET A 267 -43.00 4.17 -4.54
N ASP A 268 -43.18 2.95 -5.05
CA ASP A 268 -42.93 1.75 -4.28
C ASP A 268 -41.42 1.45 -4.21
N THR A 269 -40.78 1.90 -3.13
CA THR A 269 -39.36 1.66 -2.86
C THR A 269 -39.12 0.43 -1.98
N SER A 270 -40.15 -0.37 -1.69
CA SER A 270 -40.07 -1.48 -0.73
C SER A 270 -39.26 -2.68 -1.22
N SER A 271 -39.14 -2.84 -2.54
CA SER A 271 -38.35 -3.89 -3.19
C SER A 271 -36.84 -3.64 -3.13
N TYR A 272 -36.41 -2.42 -2.82
CA TYR A 272 -35.02 -2.07 -2.59
C TYR A 272 -34.61 -2.35 -1.15
N SER A 273 -33.81 -3.39 -0.98
CA SER A 273 -33.15 -3.71 0.28
C SER A 273 -31.91 -2.82 0.44
N VAL A 274 -31.97 -1.86 1.37
CA VAL A 274 -30.87 -1.00 1.90
C VAL A 274 -29.79 -1.86 2.61
N SER A 275 -29.25 -2.85 1.90
CA SER A 275 -28.44 -3.95 2.42
C SER A 275 -26.99 -3.54 2.74
N TYR A 276 -26.56 -2.36 2.31
CA TYR A 276 -25.17 -1.91 2.43
C TYR A 276 -24.91 -0.97 3.63
N VAL A 277 -25.95 -0.44 4.29
CA VAL A 277 -25.85 0.78 5.13
C VAL A 277 -25.43 0.53 6.58
N SER A 278 -25.45 -0.70 7.09
CA SER A 278 -25.37 -0.94 8.54
C SER A 278 -24.01 -1.38 9.09
N GLY A 279 -23.03 -1.70 8.23
CA GLY A 279 -21.74 -2.23 8.69
C GLY A 279 -20.77 -1.20 9.27
N TRP A 280 -21.03 0.10 9.09
CA TRP A 280 -19.99 1.13 9.22
C TRP A 280 -20.34 2.33 10.11
N ALA A 281 -21.59 2.48 10.52
CA ALA A 281 -22.03 3.60 11.38
C ALA A 281 -21.49 3.54 12.83
N GLY A 282 -20.80 2.46 13.22
CA GLY A 282 -20.35 2.22 14.60
C GLY A 282 -18.98 2.80 14.97
N THR A 283 -18.20 3.32 14.03
CA THR A 283 -16.82 3.75 14.32
C THR A 283 -16.41 4.91 13.43
N VAL A 284 -16.52 6.15 13.91
CA VAL A 284 -15.41 7.10 14.13
C VAL A 284 -15.99 8.33 14.83
N LYS A 285 -15.37 8.71 15.96
CA LYS A 285 -15.61 9.97 16.67
C LYS A 285 -14.37 10.84 16.50
N ASP A 286 -14.58 12.10 16.10
CA ASP A 286 -13.66 13.24 16.14
C ASP A 286 -12.27 13.08 15.49
N LYS A 287 -12.13 13.53 14.22
CA LYS A 287 -10.95 14.19 13.63
C LYS A 287 -11.23 14.62 12.17
N GLU A 288 -10.82 15.83 11.80
CA GLU A 288 -10.90 16.34 10.41
C GLU A 288 -10.24 15.36 9.43
N PRO A 289 -10.90 14.92 8.34
CA PRO A 289 -10.32 13.81 7.60
C PRO A 289 -9.31 14.27 6.54
N VAL A 290 -8.21 13.55 6.39
CA VAL A 290 -7.26 13.65 5.27
C VAL A 290 -7.51 12.39 4.43
N MET A 291 -7.65 12.52 3.10
CA MET A 291 -7.88 11.34 2.24
C MET A 291 -6.78 10.28 2.47
N GLY A 292 -7.18 9.03 2.67
CA GLY A 292 -6.23 7.93 2.88
C GLY A 292 -5.46 7.59 1.58
N ALA A 293 -4.22 7.10 1.69
CA ALA A 293 -3.39 6.82 0.51
C ALA A 293 -4.06 5.85 -0.49
N ALA A 294 -4.81 4.84 -0.02
CA ALA A 294 -5.55 3.92 -0.88
C ALA A 294 -6.69 4.62 -1.66
N GLU A 295 -7.36 5.59 -1.03
CA GLU A 295 -8.46 6.36 -1.65
C GLU A 295 -7.91 7.29 -2.74
N VAL A 296 -6.77 7.94 -2.47
CA VAL A 296 -6.07 8.75 -3.48
C VAL A 296 -5.67 7.87 -4.67
N PHE A 297 -5.08 6.70 -4.45
CA PHE A 297 -4.72 5.77 -5.53
C PHE A 297 -5.92 5.24 -6.31
N ALA A 298 -7.04 4.96 -5.64
CA ALA A 298 -8.27 4.54 -6.30
C ALA A 298 -8.86 5.68 -7.15
N SER A 299 -8.82 6.92 -6.65
CA SER A 299 -9.37 8.10 -7.34
C SER A 299 -8.65 8.46 -8.64
N VAL A 300 -7.37 8.08 -8.77
CA VAL A 300 -6.55 8.32 -9.96
C VAL A 300 -6.55 7.16 -10.96
N ALA A 301 -7.19 6.04 -10.61
CA ALA A 301 -7.28 4.89 -11.49
C ALA A 301 -8.02 5.25 -12.80
N GLY A 302 -7.42 4.94 -13.94
CA GLY A 302 -7.99 5.22 -15.26
C GLY A 302 -7.94 6.69 -15.69
N LEU A 303 -7.36 7.60 -14.90
CA LEU A 303 -7.23 9.00 -15.29
C LEU A 303 -6.00 9.23 -16.20
N PRO A 304 -6.06 10.23 -17.10
CA PRO A 304 -4.87 10.75 -17.75
C PRO A 304 -3.84 11.28 -16.73
N LEU A 305 -2.54 11.10 -17.01
CA LEU A 305 -1.44 11.51 -16.13
C LEU A 305 -1.53 12.97 -15.62
N PRO A 306 -1.92 13.98 -16.44
CA PRO A 306 -2.13 15.34 -15.96
C PRO A 306 -3.22 15.46 -14.87
N GLN A 307 -4.34 14.75 -15.05
CA GLN A 307 -5.46 14.79 -14.11
C GLN A 307 -5.14 14.02 -12.83
N ALA A 308 -4.43 12.89 -12.97
CA ALA A 308 -3.93 12.14 -11.82
C ALA A 308 -2.93 12.95 -10.99
N ALA A 309 -1.97 13.63 -11.63
CA ALA A 309 -1.01 14.49 -10.94
C ALA A 309 -1.69 15.64 -10.18
N ALA A 310 -2.70 16.27 -10.80
CA ALA A 310 -3.51 17.29 -10.14
C ALA A 310 -4.29 16.73 -8.94
N ARG A 311 -4.82 15.50 -9.03
CA ARG A 311 -5.52 14.83 -7.92
C ARG A 311 -4.60 14.51 -6.75
N PHE A 312 -3.37 14.06 -6.99
CA PHE A 312 -2.38 13.89 -5.92
C PHE A 312 -2.07 15.23 -5.24
N ALA A 313 -1.81 16.27 -6.03
CA ALA A 313 -1.52 17.60 -5.49
C ALA A 313 -2.68 18.16 -4.65
N ALA A 314 -3.93 18.00 -5.13
CA ALA A 314 -5.15 18.37 -4.41
C ALA A 314 -5.37 17.55 -3.13
N ALA A 315 -4.88 16.31 -3.08
CA ALA A 315 -4.87 15.47 -1.88
C ALA A 315 -3.76 15.85 -0.88
N GLY A 316 -3.01 16.93 -1.13
CA GLY A 316 -1.86 17.32 -0.32
C GLY A 316 -0.62 16.47 -0.54
N VAL A 317 -0.59 15.62 -1.58
CA VAL A 317 0.56 14.78 -1.92
C VAL A 317 1.45 15.52 -2.93
N PRO A 318 2.68 15.91 -2.56
CA PRO A 318 3.58 16.61 -3.48
C PRO A 318 3.99 15.68 -4.64
N VAL A 319 3.93 16.19 -5.86
CA VAL A 319 4.26 15.44 -7.07
C VAL A 319 5.31 16.15 -7.92
N PHE A 320 6.01 15.38 -8.77
CA PHE A 320 6.91 15.90 -9.79
C PHE A 320 6.88 15.01 -11.05
N PRO A 321 7.17 15.57 -12.25
CA PRO A 321 7.12 14.82 -13.50
C PRO A 321 8.36 13.96 -13.71
N CYS A 322 8.15 12.74 -14.16
CA CYS A 322 9.16 11.76 -14.55
C CYS A 322 9.13 11.46 -16.06
N VAL A 323 10.23 10.96 -16.60
CA VAL A 323 10.34 10.58 -18.01
C VAL A 323 9.22 9.58 -18.38
N PRO A 324 8.46 9.80 -19.48
CA PRO A 324 7.43 8.88 -19.93
C PRO A 324 8.00 7.45 -20.09
N GLY A 325 7.31 6.45 -19.54
CA GLY A 325 7.79 5.06 -19.57
C GLY A 325 9.02 4.78 -18.69
N GLY A 326 9.56 5.78 -17.99
CA GLY A 326 10.74 5.66 -17.14
C GLY A 326 10.48 6.14 -15.71
N LYS A 327 11.54 6.16 -14.90
CA LYS A 327 11.49 6.54 -13.47
C LYS A 327 12.29 7.81 -13.12
N ARG A 328 13.02 8.39 -14.08
CA ARG A 328 13.90 9.54 -13.82
C ARG A 328 13.10 10.85 -13.78
N PRO A 329 13.36 11.78 -12.84
CA PRO A 329 12.74 13.11 -12.84
C PRO A 329 13.04 13.87 -14.14
N ARG A 330 12.12 14.74 -14.56
CA ARG A 330 12.32 15.68 -15.68
C ARG A 330 12.75 17.08 -15.25
N VAL A 331 12.55 17.40 -13.98
CA VAL A 331 12.89 18.68 -13.35
C VAL A 331 14.37 18.71 -12.96
N GLU A 332 14.95 19.91 -12.91
CA GLU A 332 16.40 20.12 -12.80
C GLU A 332 16.95 19.66 -11.45
N HIS A 333 16.26 19.99 -10.35
CA HIS A 333 16.64 19.61 -8.99
C HIS A 333 15.97 18.29 -8.54
N GLY A 334 15.47 17.50 -9.49
CA GLY A 334 14.90 16.18 -9.23
C GLY A 334 13.64 16.22 -8.34
N PHE A 335 13.47 15.21 -7.50
CA PHE A 335 12.28 15.06 -6.65
C PHE A 335 12.15 16.16 -5.58
N HIS A 336 13.19 16.95 -5.33
CA HIS A 336 13.14 18.07 -4.39
C HIS A 336 12.27 19.23 -4.89
N GLU A 337 11.96 19.29 -6.19
CA GLU A 337 11.01 20.27 -6.70
C GLU A 337 9.55 19.85 -6.48
N ALA A 338 9.29 18.64 -5.97
CA ALA A 338 7.92 18.14 -5.80
C ALA A 338 7.02 19.14 -5.07
N THR A 339 5.82 19.34 -5.60
CA THR A 339 4.92 20.40 -5.13
C THR A 339 3.47 19.96 -5.14
N THR A 340 2.68 20.59 -4.27
CA THR A 340 1.21 20.52 -4.28
C THR A 340 0.59 21.74 -4.96
N ASP A 341 1.38 22.72 -5.41
CA ASP A 341 0.87 23.90 -6.11
C ASP A 341 0.25 23.50 -7.46
N ALA A 342 -1.08 23.61 -7.53
CA ALA A 342 -1.86 23.27 -8.70
C ALA A 342 -1.41 24.00 -9.98
N ARG A 343 -0.90 25.24 -9.87
CA ARG A 343 -0.42 26.00 -11.04
C ARG A 343 0.86 25.41 -11.58
N GLN A 344 1.79 25.06 -10.70
CA GLN A 344 3.07 24.45 -11.07
C GLN A 344 2.86 23.04 -11.64
N VAL A 345 1.99 22.23 -11.01
CA VAL A 345 1.61 20.89 -11.49
C VAL A 345 0.95 20.99 -12.87
N ALA A 346 -0.03 21.88 -13.05
CA ALA A 346 -0.66 22.10 -14.35
C ALA A 346 0.36 22.55 -15.42
N ALA A 347 1.30 23.44 -15.07
CA ALA A 347 2.35 23.90 -15.98
C ALA A 347 3.28 22.76 -16.42
N TRP A 348 3.70 21.89 -15.51
CA TRP A 348 4.53 20.73 -15.83
C TRP A 348 3.83 19.73 -16.74
N TRP A 349 2.59 19.34 -16.43
CA TRP A 349 1.88 18.36 -17.24
C TRP A 349 1.30 18.95 -18.54
N ARG A 350 1.17 20.28 -18.66
CA ARG A 350 0.99 20.94 -19.96
C ARG A 350 2.25 20.83 -20.82
N ARG A 351 3.43 20.97 -20.22
CA ARG A 351 4.72 20.85 -20.91
C ARG A 351 5.07 19.40 -21.26
N TRP A 352 4.71 18.45 -20.40
CA TRP A 352 4.98 17.02 -20.56
C TRP A 352 3.74 16.16 -20.25
N PRO A 353 2.76 16.08 -21.16
CA PRO A 353 1.48 15.39 -20.90
C PRO A 353 1.61 13.89 -20.59
N ALA A 354 2.64 13.24 -21.14
CA ALA A 354 2.91 11.82 -20.93
C ALA A 354 3.88 11.53 -19.77
N ALA A 355 4.25 12.55 -18.97
CA ALA A 355 5.18 12.35 -17.87
C ALA A 355 4.57 11.46 -16.78
N ASN A 356 5.33 10.44 -16.37
CA ASN A 356 5.00 9.64 -15.20
C ASN A 356 5.00 10.52 -13.95
N ILE A 357 4.31 10.09 -12.90
CA ILE A 357 4.15 10.84 -11.66
C ILE A 357 5.08 10.26 -10.61
N GLY A 358 6.01 11.09 -10.12
CA GLY A 358 6.85 10.80 -8.96
C GLY A 358 6.28 11.45 -7.70
N VAL A 359 6.41 10.76 -6.57
CA VAL A 359 6.08 11.26 -5.22
C VAL A 359 7.30 11.06 -4.32
N PRO A 360 7.82 12.10 -3.66
CA PRO A 360 8.89 11.95 -2.68
C PRO A 360 8.38 11.18 -1.46
N THR A 361 9.25 10.41 -0.80
CA THR A 361 8.89 9.62 0.39
C THR A 361 9.43 10.26 1.67
N GLY A 362 8.87 9.87 2.81
CA GLY A 362 9.16 10.44 4.13
C GLY A 362 8.19 11.57 4.53
N PRO A 363 8.54 12.40 5.53
CA PRO A 363 7.63 13.36 6.14
C PRO A 363 6.97 14.33 5.14
N VAL A 364 7.69 14.69 4.07
CA VAL A 364 7.21 15.59 3.01
C VAL A 364 5.92 15.13 2.33
N SER A 365 5.68 13.82 2.24
CA SER A 365 4.47 13.23 1.64
C SER A 365 3.58 12.53 2.66
N GLY A 366 4.03 12.44 3.91
CA GLY A 366 3.38 11.66 4.96
C GLY A 366 3.44 10.14 4.75
N VAL A 367 4.18 9.64 3.74
CA VAL A 367 4.27 8.20 3.46
C VAL A 367 5.70 7.69 3.31
N GLU A 368 5.93 6.50 3.83
CA GLU A 368 7.15 5.71 3.62
C GLU A 368 6.79 4.43 2.86
N VAL A 369 7.72 3.91 2.06
CA VAL A 369 7.41 2.75 1.20
C VAL A 369 8.42 1.64 1.40
N VAL A 370 7.91 0.44 1.67
CA VAL A 370 8.68 -0.80 1.50
C VAL A 370 8.46 -1.27 0.07
N ASP A 371 9.50 -1.16 -0.76
CA ASP A 371 9.52 -1.56 -2.16
C ASP A 371 10.01 -3.02 -2.27
N VAL A 372 9.06 -3.92 -2.52
CA VAL A 372 9.27 -5.35 -2.63
C VAL A 372 9.53 -5.69 -4.09
N ASP A 373 10.80 -5.86 -4.43
CA ASP A 373 11.25 -6.07 -5.80
C ASP A 373 11.03 -7.50 -6.29
N ARG A 374 10.79 -7.64 -7.59
CA ARG A 374 10.94 -8.89 -8.35
C ARG A 374 11.99 -8.69 -9.43
N LYS A 375 13.06 -9.48 -9.39
CA LYS A 375 14.20 -9.45 -10.33
C LYS A 375 14.48 -10.87 -10.82
N ALA A 376 15.26 -11.00 -11.90
CA ALA A 376 15.69 -12.32 -12.39
C ALA A 376 16.46 -13.12 -11.31
N SER A 377 17.19 -12.43 -10.44
CA SER A 377 17.96 -13.03 -9.35
C SER A 377 17.13 -13.46 -8.13
N GLY A 378 15.85 -13.08 -8.05
CA GLY A 378 15.00 -13.42 -6.91
C GLY A 378 13.89 -12.42 -6.63
N THR A 379 13.14 -12.64 -5.54
CA THR A 379 11.98 -11.82 -5.19
C THR A 379 11.98 -11.46 -3.71
N GLY A 380 11.54 -10.24 -3.39
CA GLY A 380 11.48 -9.74 -2.02
C GLY A 380 10.32 -10.28 -1.19
N PHE A 381 9.32 -10.91 -1.82
CA PHE A 381 8.11 -11.36 -1.14
C PHE A 381 8.37 -12.36 -0.01
N GLY A 382 9.37 -13.25 -0.18
CA GLY A 382 9.76 -14.18 0.88
C GLY A 382 10.37 -13.47 2.08
N ALA A 383 11.18 -12.43 1.85
CA ALA A 383 11.79 -11.65 2.93
C ALA A 383 10.75 -10.75 3.63
N PHE A 384 9.82 -10.16 2.87
CA PHE A 384 8.71 -9.38 3.39
C PHE A 384 7.76 -10.21 4.26
N ALA A 385 7.45 -11.45 3.83
CA ALA A 385 6.64 -12.37 4.63
C ALA A 385 7.29 -12.71 5.97
N ARG A 386 8.61 -12.98 6.00
CA ARG A 386 9.36 -13.21 7.26
C ARG A 386 9.33 -11.99 8.17
N ALA A 387 9.48 -10.79 7.62
CA ALA A 387 9.40 -9.55 8.39
C ALA A 387 7.98 -9.35 8.98
N ARG A 388 6.92 -9.70 8.22
CA ARG A 388 5.53 -9.64 8.70
C ARG A 388 5.29 -10.61 9.86
N GLU A 389 5.77 -11.83 9.73
CA GLU A 389 5.68 -12.84 10.80
C GLU A 389 6.45 -12.45 12.06
N ALA A 390 7.57 -11.74 11.90
CA ALA A 390 8.32 -11.15 13.00
C ALA A 390 7.64 -9.88 13.59
N GLY A 391 6.49 -9.46 13.04
CA GLY A 391 5.76 -8.27 13.48
C GLY A 391 6.36 -6.94 13.03
N LEU A 392 7.41 -6.97 12.20
CA LEU A 392 8.20 -5.80 11.78
C LEU A 392 7.56 -5.00 10.66
N VAL A 393 6.66 -5.62 9.88
CA VAL A 393 5.85 -4.94 8.86
C VAL A 393 4.38 -5.33 9.01
N GLY A 394 3.49 -4.35 8.98
CA GLY A 394 2.03 -4.46 9.13
C GLY A 394 1.45 -3.07 9.38
N GLY A 395 0.17 -2.85 9.10
CA GLY A 395 -0.47 -1.55 9.26
C GLY A 395 -0.25 -0.57 8.11
N TRP A 396 -0.17 -1.08 6.89
CA TRP A 396 0.01 -0.26 5.69
C TRP A 396 -1.26 0.49 5.31
N LEU A 397 -1.08 1.61 4.62
CA LEU A 397 -2.10 2.47 4.06
C LEU A 397 -2.61 1.96 2.70
N ALA A 398 -1.71 1.39 1.90
CA ALA A 398 -2.02 0.90 0.56
C ALA A 398 -0.96 -0.09 0.07
N VAL A 399 -1.34 -0.92 -0.90
CA VAL A 399 -0.43 -1.78 -1.66
C VAL A 399 -0.62 -1.51 -3.15
N VAL A 400 0.47 -1.15 -3.84
CA VAL A 400 0.47 -0.94 -5.30
C VAL A 400 1.37 -1.97 -5.95
N ARG A 401 0.84 -2.71 -6.92
CA ARG A 401 1.63 -3.62 -7.76
C ARG A 401 2.50 -2.80 -8.71
N THR A 402 3.78 -3.16 -8.80
CA THR A 402 4.73 -2.48 -9.68
C THR A 402 4.80 -3.17 -11.05
N PRO A 403 5.25 -2.45 -12.10
CA PRO A 403 5.39 -3.00 -13.46
C PRO A 403 6.27 -4.26 -13.56
N SER A 404 7.25 -4.44 -12.67
CA SER A 404 8.13 -5.62 -12.64
C SER A 404 7.50 -6.85 -11.95
N GLY A 405 6.24 -6.75 -11.51
CA GLY A 405 5.57 -7.79 -10.72
C GLY A 405 5.99 -7.79 -9.24
N GLY A 406 6.61 -6.70 -8.77
CA GLY A 406 6.85 -6.40 -7.36
C GLY A 406 5.68 -5.64 -6.72
N ALA A 407 5.90 -5.05 -5.55
CA ALA A 407 4.90 -4.26 -4.85
C ALA A 407 5.52 -3.10 -4.05
N HIS A 408 4.89 -1.92 -4.13
CA HIS A 408 5.08 -0.85 -3.15
C HIS A 408 4.07 -1.02 -2.02
N VAL A 409 4.53 -1.14 -0.79
CA VAL A 409 3.69 -1.17 0.41
C VAL A 409 3.88 0.15 1.16
N TYR A 410 2.81 0.95 1.24
CA TYR A 410 2.84 2.30 1.79
C TYR A 410 2.51 2.28 3.27
N PHE A 411 3.33 2.92 4.10
CA PHE A 411 3.14 3.11 5.53
C PHE A 411 3.01 4.60 5.84
N PRO A 412 2.30 4.99 6.91
CA PRO A 412 2.35 6.38 7.36
C PRO A 412 3.78 6.70 7.80
N SER A 413 4.26 7.89 7.45
CA SER A 413 5.51 8.44 7.98
C SER A 413 5.29 8.92 9.40
N ASP A 414 6.27 8.68 10.26
CA ASP A 414 6.31 9.19 11.62
C ASP A 414 7.13 10.50 11.62
N PRO A 415 6.51 11.68 11.85
CA PRO A 415 7.22 12.95 11.81
C PRO A 415 8.31 13.06 12.89
N ASP A 416 8.12 12.37 14.01
CA ASP A 416 9.05 12.36 15.15
C ASP A 416 10.19 11.37 14.95
N ARG A 417 10.10 10.51 13.92
CA ARG A 417 11.14 9.55 13.54
C ARG A 417 11.36 9.57 12.02
N PRO A 418 12.03 10.58 11.46
CA PRO A 418 12.43 10.56 10.06
C PRO A 418 13.40 9.41 9.78
N GLN A 419 13.18 8.67 8.69
CA GLN A 419 13.95 7.47 8.37
C GLN A 419 14.55 7.58 6.97
N ALA A 420 15.88 7.52 6.86
CA ALA A 420 16.57 7.57 5.59
C ALA A 420 16.28 6.33 4.71
N SER A 421 16.23 6.53 3.40
CA SER A 421 16.13 5.44 2.43
C SER A 421 17.32 4.47 2.50
N TRP A 422 17.07 3.18 2.31
CA TRP A 422 18.11 2.15 2.26
C TRP A 422 17.74 1.00 1.33
N GLN A 423 18.74 0.17 1.00
CA GLN A 423 18.56 -1.00 0.14
C GLN A 423 19.09 -2.25 0.84
N ALA A 424 18.31 -3.32 0.81
CA ALA A 424 18.70 -4.67 1.23
C ALA A 424 18.74 -5.56 -0.02
N ALA A 425 19.77 -5.38 -0.84
CA ALA A 425 19.86 -5.99 -2.18
C ALA A 425 19.71 -7.53 -2.16
N LYS A 426 20.27 -8.20 -1.15
CA LYS A 426 20.16 -9.66 -0.96
C LYS A 426 18.74 -10.11 -0.61
N ALA A 427 17.97 -9.24 0.03
CA ALA A 427 16.58 -9.48 0.38
C ALA A 427 15.60 -9.05 -0.71
N HIS A 428 16.08 -8.39 -1.78
CA HIS A 428 15.25 -7.77 -2.82
C HIS A 428 14.18 -6.84 -2.24
N ILE A 429 14.55 -6.09 -1.19
CA ILE A 429 13.70 -5.09 -0.57
C ILE A 429 14.47 -3.79 -0.48
N ASP A 430 13.86 -2.73 -0.96
CA ASP A 430 14.30 -1.36 -0.75
C ASP A 430 13.32 -0.65 0.18
N PHE A 431 13.82 0.27 0.99
CA PHE A 431 13.00 1.17 1.78
C PHE A 431 13.17 2.59 1.25
N ARG A 432 12.05 3.22 0.94
CA ARG A 432 11.97 4.60 0.48
C ARG A 432 11.36 5.43 1.59
N GLY A 433 12.22 6.06 2.36
CA GLY A 433 11.88 7.05 3.38
C GLY A 433 12.35 8.42 2.93
N GLU A 434 12.88 9.20 3.85
CA GLU A 434 13.46 10.50 3.54
C GLU A 434 14.61 10.40 2.51
N GLY A 435 14.69 11.40 1.63
CA GLY A 435 15.65 11.44 0.53
C GLY A 435 15.37 10.44 -0.61
N GLY A 436 14.21 9.79 -0.58
CA GLY A 436 13.73 8.87 -1.61
C GLY A 436 12.50 9.37 -2.35
N TYR A 437 12.11 8.67 -3.40
CA TYR A 437 10.84 8.85 -4.10
C TYR A 437 10.38 7.55 -4.74
N VAL A 438 9.10 7.50 -5.09
CA VAL A 438 8.48 6.39 -5.82
C VAL A 438 7.71 6.91 -7.03
N ILE A 439 7.48 6.02 -8.01
CA ILE A 439 6.54 6.25 -9.10
C ILE A 439 5.18 5.68 -8.68
N VAL A 440 4.11 6.44 -8.94
CA VAL A 440 2.75 6.11 -8.48
C VAL A 440 1.77 5.88 -9.63
N PRO A 441 0.66 5.15 -9.41
CA PRO A 441 -0.43 5.02 -10.39
C PRO A 441 -0.93 6.39 -10.87
N PRO A 442 -1.43 6.53 -12.12
CA PRO A 442 -1.56 5.51 -13.16
C PRO A 442 -0.32 5.42 -14.06
N SER A 443 0.86 5.82 -13.59
CA SER A 443 2.12 5.79 -14.36
C SER A 443 2.40 4.41 -14.95
N VAL A 444 3.07 4.40 -16.10
CA VAL A 444 3.46 3.19 -16.83
C VAL A 444 4.96 3.16 -17.03
N VAL A 445 5.58 1.99 -16.88
CA VAL A 445 7.01 1.79 -17.17
C VAL A 445 7.14 0.82 -18.33
N ALA A 446 8.01 1.18 -19.28
CA ALA A 446 8.38 0.32 -20.39
C ALA A 446 9.64 -0.47 -20.03
N THR A 447 9.60 -1.79 -20.24
CA THR A 447 10.76 -2.68 -20.14
C THR A 447 10.84 -3.50 -21.42
N GLY A 448 11.73 -3.13 -22.33
CA GLY A 448 11.68 -3.64 -23.71
C GLY A 448 10.37 -3.22 -24.39
N ASP A 449 9.71 -4.16 -25.07
CA ASP A 449 8.42 -3.93 -25.75
C ASP A 449 7.21 -3.97 -24.79
N LEU A 450 7.42 -4.42 -23.54
CA LEU A 450 6.35 -4.55 -22.55
C LEU A 450 6.12 -3.24 -21.82
N ARG A 451 4.86 -2.80 -21.79
CA ARG A 451 4.38 -1.69 -20.96
C ARG A 451 3.49 -2.23 -19.85
N ALA A 452 3.85 -1.92 -18.61
CA ALA A 452 3.05 -2.28 -17.45
C ALA A 452 2.87 -1.07 -16.54
N GLY A 453 1.67 -0.96 -15.96
CA GLY A 453 1.26 0.13 -15.09
C GLY A 453 1.49 -0.17 -13.61
N TYR A 454 1.57 0.88 -12.81
CA TYR A 454 1.37 0.79 -11.38
C TYR A 454 -0.12 0.68 -11.09
N VAL A 455 -0.54 -0.34 -10.34
CA VAL A 455 -1.97 -0.63 -10.10
C VAL A 455 -2.22 -0.84 -8.61
N LEU A 456 -3.25 -0.18 -8.06
CA LEU A 456 -3.70 -0.43 -6.70
C LEU A 456 -4.10 -1.91 -6.57
N ALA A 457 -3.49 -2.62 -5.63
CA ALA A 457 -3.64 -4.07 -5.45
C ALA A 457 -4.21 -4.45 -4.09
N GLY A 458 -4.20 -3.53 -3.12
CA GLY A 458 -4.77 -3.76 -1.79
C GLY A 458 -4.96 -2.47 -1.00
N GLY A 459 -6.02 -2.44 -0.19
CA GLY A 459 -6.37 -1.31 0.69
C GLY A 459 -5.67 -1.34 2.05
N VAL A 460 -6.23 -0.55 2.96
CA VAL A 460 -5.73 -0.32 4.33
C VAL A 460 -5.68 -1.62 5.14
N ASP A 461 -4.62 -1.82 5.93
CA ASP A 461 -4.50 -2.92 6.90
C ASP A 461 -5.25 -2.60 8.20
N GLN A 462 -5.67 -3.61 8.95
CA GLN A 462 -6.60 -3.47 10.10
C GLN A 462 -6.11 -2.55 11.24
N SER A 463 -4.81 -2.23 11.28
CA SER A 463 -4.22 -1.33 12.28
C SER A 463 -3.12 -0.45 11.66
N ILE A 464 -3.47 0.74 11.18
CA ILE A 464 -2.51 1.67 10.56
C ILE A 464 -1.38 2.00 11.55
N ARG A 465 -0.12 1.77 11.15
CA ARG A 465 1.06 2.12 11.95
C ARG A 465 2.28 2.35 11.07
N ALA A 466 3.18 3.22 11.53
CA ALA A 466 4.46 3.45 10.86
C ALA A 466 5.34 2.19 10.95
N VAL A 467 6.22 2.02 9.97
CA VAL A 467 7.21 0.94 9.97
C VAL A 467 8.49 1.41 10.68
N ASP A 468 9.14 0.53 11.44
CA ASP A 468 10.50 0.78 11.94
C ASP A 468 11.51 0.30 10.88
N ALA A 469 11.99 1.25 10.08
CA ALA A 469 12.86 0.99 8.95
C ALA A 469 14.24 0.49 9.38
N LYS A 470 14.75 0.94 10.53
CA LYS A 470 16.07 0.50 11.03
C LYS A 470 15.99 -0.95 11.48
N THR A 471 15.01 -1.28 12.31
CA THR A 471 14.82 -2.65 12.80
C THR A 471 14.51 -3.60 11.65
N LEU A 472 13.72 -3.15 10.66
CA LEU A 472 13.49 -3.90 9.43
C LEU A 472 14.78 -4.14 8.64
N ARG A 473 15.63 -3.13 8.46
CA ARG A 473 16.92 -3.27 7.76
C ARG A 473 17.83 -4.27 8.46
N ASP A 474 18.01 -4.11 9.77
CA ASP A 474 18.88 -4.96 10.58
C ASP A 474 18.41 -6.43 10.55
N PHE A 475 17.10 -6.67 10.43
CA PHE A 475 16.53 -8.00 10.24
C PHE A 475 16.74 -8.58 8.83
N LEU A 476 16.64 -7.75 7.79
CA LEU A 476 16.71 -8.20 6.39
C LEU A 476 18.14 -8.37 5.88
N ASP A 477 19.06 -7.52 6.31
CA ASP A 477 20.48 -7.54 5.97
C ASP A 477 21.31 -7.33 7.25
N PRO A 478 21.37 -8.33 8.14
CA PRO A 478 22.10 -8.23 9.39
C PRO A 478 23.56 -7.93 9.08
N ARG A 479 24.09 -6.88 9.72
CA ARG A 479 25.51 -6.56 9.61
C ARG A 479 26.31 -7.79 10.05
N PRO A 480 27.34 -8.21 9.31
CA PRO A 480 28.27 -9.20 9.81
C PRO A 480 28.76 -8.74 11.18
N ALA A 481 28.69 -9.61 12.19
CA ALA A 481 29.33 -9.33 13.46
C ALA A 481 30.78 -8.91 13.16
N PRO A 482 31.31 -7.85 13.79
CA PRO A 482 32.71 -7.49 13.61
C PRO A 482 33.52 -8.75 13.95
N GLN A 483 34.10 -9.38 12.93
CA GLN A 483 35.09 -10.41 13.17
C GLN A 483 36.23 -9.68 13.85
N VAL A 484 36.34 -9.87 15.16
CA VAL A 484 37.54 -9.54 15.91
C VAL A 484 38.61 -10.53 15.44
N MET A 485 39.11 -10.31 14.23
CA MET A 485 40.39 -10.84 13.83
C MET A 485 41.41 -10.09 14.66
N TRP A 486 41.73 -10.71 15.80
CA TRP A 486 42.94 -10.49 16.56
C TRP A 486 44.09 -10.09 15.63
N ALA A 487 44.66 -8.93 15.94
CA ALA A 487 45.70 -8.28 15.16
C ALA A 487 46.81 -9.25 14.74
N ARG A 488 47.08 -9.30 13.43
CA ARG A 488 48.42 -9.54 12.92
C ARG A 488 48.79 -8.41 11.97
N GLY A 489 49.62 -7.51 12.51
CA GLY A 489 50.54 -6.59 11.84
C GLY A 489 50.14 -6.03 10.48
N VAL A 490 49.70 -4.78 10.47
CA VAL A 490 49.64 -3.91 9.30
C VAL A 490 51.09 -3.58 8.87
N THR A 491 51.48 -3.91 7.63
CA THR A 491 52.67 -3.34 6.98
C THR A 491 52.29 -2.71 5.65
N ARG A 492 52.82 -1.51 5.41
CA ARG A 492 52.15 -0.40 4.70
C ARG A 492 52.12 -0.43 3.16
N ASP A 493 52.66 -1.45 2.48
CA ASP A 493 52.70 -1.48 0.99
C ASP A 493 51.94 -2.65 0.34
N GLY A 494 52.02 -3.88 0.89
CA GLY A 494 51.39 -5.06 0.28
C GLY A 494 49.86 -5.11 0.36
N ASP A 495 49.25 -4.25 1.18
CA ASP A 495 47.79 -4.16 1.32
C ASP A 495 47.17 -3.25 0.25
N ALA A 496 47.87 -2.19 -0.15
CA ALA A 496 47.42 -1.26 -1.19
C ALA A 496 47.38 -1.93 -2.55
N GLU A 497 48.39 -2.73 -2.90
CA GLU A 497 48.43 -3.48 -4.16
C GLU A 497 47.32 -4.55 -4.24
N ARG A 498 47.06 -5.27 -3.14
CA ARG A 498 45.97 -6.26 -3.09
C ARG A 498 44.59 -5.60 -3.23
N LEU A 499 44.41 -4.45 -2.59
CA LEU A 499 43.18 -3.67 -2.72
C LEU A 499 43.03 -3.10 -4.13
N ALA A 500 44.11 -2.62 -4.75
CA ALA A 500 44.12 -2.16 -6.14
C ALA A 500 43.72 -3.30 -7.11
N ALA A 501 44.32 -4.48 -6.99
CA ALA A 501 43.96 -5.64 -7.79
C ALA A 501 42.48 -6.04 -7.62
N TRP A 502 41.95 -5.94 -6.39
CA TRP A 502 40.54 -6.23 -6.12
C TRP A 502 39.58 -5.18 -6.71
N VAL A 503 39.98 -3.90 -6.69
CA VAL A 503 39.23 -2.79 -7.30
C VAL A 503 39.20 -2.91 -8.82
N ALA A 504 40.32 -3.29 -9.45
CA ALA A 504 40.42 -3.47 -10.90
C ALA A 504 39.46 -4.55 -11.44
N LEU A 505 39.08 -5.52 -10.61
CA LEU A 505 38.18 -6.62 -10.97
C LEU A 505 36.68 -6.28 -10.79
N ARG A 506 36.32 -5.05 -10.40
CA ARG A 506 34.92 -4.66 -10.17
C ARG A 506 34.15 -4.47 -11.47
N GLY A 507 33.00 -5.15 -11.59
CA GLY A 507 32.07 -5.00 -12.71
C GLY A 507 31.24 -3.72 -12.66
N GLU A 508 30.60 -3.37 -13.78
CA GLU A 508 29.76 -2.18 -13.90
C GLU A 508 28.63 -2.16 -12.85
N GLY A 509 28.54 -1.06 -12.08
CA GLY A 509 27.63 -0.92 -10.94
C GLY A 509 28.25 -1.16 -9.55
N GLU A 510 29.41 -1.81 -9.45
CA GLU A 510 30.12 -2.03 -8.17
C GLU A 510 31.37 -1.17 -7.99
N ARG A 511 31.85 -0.54 -9.06
CA ARG A 511 33.16 0.12 -9.16
C ARG A 511 33.36 1.22 -8.12
N ASN A 512 32.43 2.18 -8.05
CA ASN A 512 32.55 3.32 -7.14
C ASN A 512 32.45 2.88 -5.67
N ARG A 513 31.55 1.95 -5.37
CA ARG A 513 31.40 1.37 -4.02
C ARG A 513 32.65 0.57 -3.60
N GLY A 514 33.21 -0.20 -4.51
CA GLY A 514 34.45 -0.96 -4.27
C GLY A 514 35.64 -0.04 -4.00
N LEU A 515 35.79 1.00 -4.82
CA LEU A 515 36.82 2.03 -4.63
C LEU A 515 36.66 2.76 -3.28
N PHE A 516 35.45 3.18 -2.94
CA PHE A 516 35.16 3.84 -1.67
C PHE A 516 35.54 2.97 -0.47
N TRP A 517 35.19 1.68 -0.52
CA TRP A 517 35.51 0.74 0.55
C TRP A 517 37.02 0.53 0.70
N ALA A 518 37.74 0.32 -0.41
CA ALA A 518 39.19 0.15 -0.40
C ALA A 518 39.90 1.41 0.13
N ALA A 519 39.43 2.60 -0.27
CA ALA A 519 39.96 3.87 0.21
C ALA A 519 39.70 4.09 1.72
N CYS A 520 38.54 3.70 2.26
CA CYS A 520 38.29 3.73 3.71
C CYS A 520 39.25 2.82 4.47
N ARG A 521 39.55 1.62 3.97
CA ARG A 521 40.50 0.69 4.61
C ARG A 521 41.91 1.27 4.68
N LEU A 522 42.37 1.91 3.61
CA LEU A 522 43.68 2.58 3.59
C LEU A 522 43.71 3.82 4.48
N ALA A 523 42.61 4.60 4.53
CA ALA A 523 42.45 5.72 5.44
C ALA A 523 42.48 5.28 6.92
N GLU A 524 41.75 4.21 7.26
CA GLU A 524 41.75 3.60 8.59
C GLU A 524 43.13 3.05 8.98
N ALA A 525 43.93 2.59 8.01
CA ALA A 525 45.32 2.17 8.20
C ALA A 525 46.31 3.35 8.28
N GLY A 526 45.83 4.59 8.17
CA GLY A 526 46.64 5.81 8.26
C GLY A 526 47.51 6.07 7.03
N VAL A 527 47.16 5.54 5.86
CA VAL A 527 47.84 5.82 4.59
C VAL A 527 47.44 7.21 4.11
N ASP A 528 48.39 7.98 3.57
CA ASP A 528 48.13 9.33 3.07
C ASP A 528 47.17 9.29 1.85
N PRO A 529 46.21 10.22 1.74
CA PRO A 529 45.27 10.26 0.62
C PRO A 529 45.91 10.40 -0.76
N ALA A 530 47.08 11.03 -0.89
CA ALA A 530 47.81 11.09 -2.15
C ALA A 530 48.39 9.71 -2.52
N VAL A 531 48.96 9.01 -1.54
CA VAL A 531 49.48 7.64 -1.73
C VAL A 531 48.35 6.66 -2.07
N THR A 532 47.18 6.82 -1.46
CA THR A 532 45.99 6.02 -1.79
C THR A 532 45.45 6.31 -3.19
N LEU A 533 45.50 7.58 -3.63
CA LEU A 533 45.13 7.95 -5.00
C LEU A 533 46.09 7.34 -6.02
N ASP A 534 47.39 7.38 -5.76
CA ASP A 534 48.40 6.76 -6.62
C ASP A 534 48.24 5.23 -6.69
N ALA A 535 47.89 4.58 -5.57
CA ALA A 535 47.74 3.13 -5.51
C ALA A 535 46.42 2.62 -6.12
N LEU A 536 45.28 3.25 -5.81
CA LEU A 536 43.95 2.77 -6.23
C LEU A 536 43.46 3.42 -7.52
N GLY A 537 44.00 4.58 -7.89
CA GLY A 537 43.56 5.37 -9.05
C GLY A 537 43.64 4.61 -10.37
N PRO A 538 44.81 4.07 -10.75
CA PRO A 538 44.97 3.33 -12.00
C PRO A 538 44.05 2.10 -12.08
N ALA A 539 43.84 1.41 -10.95
CA ALA A 539 42.96 0.25 -10.88
C ALA A 539 41.48 0.62 -11.05
N ALA A 540 41.05 1.75 -10.47
CA ALA A 540 39.71 2.25 -10.61
C ALA A 540 39.40 2.75 -12.03
N GLU A 541 40.38 3.42 -12.66
CA GLU A 541 40.29 3.81 -14.07
C GLU A 541 40.27 2.61 -14.99
N HIS A 542 41.08 1.58 -14.72
CA HIS A 542 41.04 0.30 -15.45
C HIS A 542 39.69 -0.41 -15.32
N ALA A 543 39.08 -0.34 -14.14
CA ALA A 543 37.72 -0.84 -13.93
C ALA A 543 36.67 0.02 -14.67
N GLY A 544 37.02 1.19 -15.22
CA GLY A 544 36.15 2.03 -16.05
C GLY A 544 35.54 3.23 -15.33
N LEU A 545 36.14 3.72 -14.23
CA LEU A 545 35.74 4.97 -13.57
C LEU A 545 36.50 6.18 -14.18
N PRO A 546 35.82 7.30 -14.48
CA PRO A 546 36.52 8.53 -14.88
C PRO A 546 37.40 9.07 -13.75
N LEU A 547 38.60 9.58 -14.06
CA LEU A 547 39.56 10.13 -13.08
C LEU A 547 38.93 11.11 -12.08
N ARG A 548 38.04 11.99 -12.56
CA ARG A 548 37.31 12.95 -11.69
C ARG A 548 36.48 12.24 -10.61
N GLU A 549 35.88 11.11 -10.95
CA GLU A 549 35.03 10.33 -10.06
C GLU A 549 35.87 9.56 -9.04
N VAL A 550 37.00 9.02 -9.49
CA VAL A 550 38.00 8.36 -8.63
C VAL A 550 38.49 9.29 -7.53
N VAL A 551 38.93 10.50 -7.89
CA VAL A 551 39.42 11.52 -6.94
C VAL A 551 38.33 11.92 -5.94
N VAL A 552 37.10 12.14 -6.42
CA VAL A 552 35.96 12.51 -5.55
C VAL A 552 35.62 11.39 -4.58
N THR A 553 35.61 10.13 -5.03
CA THR A 553 35.29 8.97 -4.20
C THR A 553 36.35 8.75 -3.12
N ILE A 554 37.64 8.84 -3.45
CA ILE A 554 38.73 8.72 -2.46
C ILE A 554 38.65 9.86 -1.42
N ARG A 555 38.46 11.11 -1.87
CA ARG A 555 38.29 12.25 -0.96
C ARG A 555 37.05 12.11 -0.06
N SER A 556 35.98 11.49 -0.57
CA SER A 556 34.78 11.18 0.22
C SER A 556 35.06 10.13 1.29
N ALA A 557 35.78 9.06 0.94
CA ALA A 557 36.17 7.99 1.86
C ALA A 557 37.02 8.51 3.03
N TYR A 558 38.00 9.36 2.75
CA TYR A 558 38.84 9.96 3.79
C TYR A 558 38.06 10.91 4.71
N ARG A 559 37.12 11.70 4.17
CA ARG A 559 36.23 12.51 5.00
C ARG A 559 35.34 11.65 5.91
N ALA A 560 34.84 10.53 5.41
CA ALA A 560 34.03 9.60 6.18
C ALA A 560 34.86 8.89 7.28
N ALA A 561 36.12 8.54 6.99
CA ALA A 561 37.03 7.93 7.96
C ALA A 561 37.45 8.91 9.07
N VAL A 562 37.64 10.19 8.75
CA VAL A 562 37.97 11.26 9.73
C VAL A 562 36.76 11.66 10.58
N ALA A 563 35.53 11.53 10.07
CA ALA A 563 34.30 11.86 10.79
C ALA A 563 33.85 10.75 11.77
N ALA A 564 34.47 9.58 11.76
CA ALA A 564 34.25 8.55 12.78
C ALA A 564 35.02 8.94 14.06
N PRO A 565 34.38 9.02 15.25
CA PRO A 565 35.12 9.27 16.48
C PRO A 565 36.13 8.14 16.68
N SER A 566 37.41 8.49 16.75
CA SER A 566 38.43 7.58 17.24
C SER A 566 38.04 7.20 18.67
N THR A 567 37.60 5.96 18.90
CA THR A 567 37.69 5.36 20.22
C THR A 567 39.17 5.13 20.49
N GLY A 568 39.85 6.22 20.89
CA GLY A 568 41.24 6.22 21.30
C GLY A 568 41.36 5.49 22.62
N GLY A 569 42.07 4.37 22.58
CA GLY A 569 42.44 3.61 23.76
C GLY A 569 43.22 4.46 24.76
N ALA A 570 42.96 4.20 26.04
CA ALA A 570 43.79 4.62 27.14
C ALA A 570 45.21 4.07 26.94
N GLY A 571 46.10 4.90 26.38
CA GLY A 571 47.53 4.69 26.43
C GLY A 571 48.06 5.23 27.76
N GLY A 572 48.17 4.35 28.75
CA GLY A 572 48.91 4.65 29.96
C GLY A 572 50.36 4.94 29.62
N GLN A 573 50.79 6.19 29.83
CA GLN A 573 52.20 6.52 29.96
C GLN A 573 52.66 6.03 31.33
N ALA A 574 53.44 4.96 31.32
CA ALA A 574 54.28 4.60 32.45
C ALA A 574 55.50 5.51 32.44
N GLU A 575 55.56 6.45 33.38
CA GLU A 575 56.81 7.11 33.78
C GLU A 575 57.21 6.59 35.18
N ALA A 576 58.51 6.34 35.35
CA ALA A 576 59.13 5.56 36.42
C ALA A 576 58.98 6.16 37.85
N PRO A 577 59.12 5.35 38.93
CA PRO A 577 58.79 5.77 40.29
C PRO A 577 59.87 6.65 40.93
N ARG A 578 59.45 7.71 41.64
CA ARG A 578 60.27 8.43 42.61
C ARG A 578 59.73 8.21 44.03
N ARG A 579 60.64 7.90 44.96
CA ARG A 579 60.40 7.51 46.36
C ARG A 579 59.94 8.68 47.25
N GLY A 580 58.90 8.40 48.06
CA GLY A 580 58.77 8.66 49.51
C GLY A 580 58.35 10.07 49.98
N PRO A 581 58.01 10.28 51.28
CA PRO A 581 57.68 9.30 52.35
C PRO A 581 56.35 9.59 53.10
N ARG A 582 55.93 8.59 53.90
CA ARG A 582 55.17 8.59 55.19
C ARG A 582 54.14 9.70 55.50
N VAL A 583 52.99 9.31 56.05
CA VAL A 583 52.68 9.27 57.50
C VAL A 583 51.32 8.55 57.71
N GLU A 584 51.22 7.96 58.88
CA GLU A 584 50.26 7.03 59.45
C GLU A 584 48.82 7.55 59.66
N SER A 585 47.89 6.59 59.62
CA SER A 585 46.69 6.47 60.49
C SER A 585 45.58 7.53 60.31
N GLN A 586 44.30 7.32 60.61
CA GLN A 586 43.59 6.47 61.56
C GLN A 586 42.12 6.31 61.08
N VAL A 587 41.55 5.15 61.41
CA VAL A 587 40.22 4.96 62.02
C VAL A 587 38.95 5.31 61.21
N LEU A 588 38.24 4.23 60.88
CA LEU A 588 36.79 3.99 60.99
C LEU A 588 35.87 5.14 61.43
N SER A 589 34.83 5.39 60.64
CA SER A 589 33.44 5.06 61.01
C SER A 589 32.61 4.91 59.75
#